data_AF-A0A817RJI0-F1
#
_entry.id   AF-A0A817RJI0-F1
#
_cell.length_a   1.000
_cell.length_b   1.000
_cell.length_c   1.000
_cell.angle_alpha   90.00
_cell.angle_beta   90.00
_cell.angle_gamma   90.00
#
_symmetry.space_group_name_H-M   'P 1'
#
loop_
_entity.id
_entity.type
_entity.pdbx_description
1 polymer ?
#
loop_
_entity_poly.entity_id
_entity_poly.type
_entity_poly.pdbx_seq_one_letter_code
_entity_poly.pdbx_strand_id
1 'polypeptide(L)'
;MDCLCKQLNAALRSPRRQQLFPYFSYLKLLLTALWKLPNFNGLVYRGVKVDLSAAYPKGKKIIWWGLSSCSTDLAVLQSQDFLGMSGKRTRFDIECFCGKLIENHSQFSEEHECLLLPCSYFEVIDNTKEGTDLTIVRLRQIQPPVPLIQPPFTTSQQQFAQNTLNVASATQHVENQGTSSTLPSALT
;
A
#
# COMPACT_ATOMS: atom_id res chain seq x y z
N MET A 1 16.37 9.93 9.09
CA MET A 1 16.95 10.40 7.82
C MET A 1 15.77 10.56 6.87
N ASP A 2 14.97 11.63 7.05
CA ASP A 2 13.56 11.65 6.58
C ASP A 2 13.22 12.86 5.70
N CYS A 3 14.23 13.60 5.22
CA CYS A 3 14.00 14.89 4.59
C CYS A 3 13.19 14.76 3.29
N LEU A 4 13.48 13.74 2.47
CA LEU A 4 12.83 13.59 1.16
C LEU A 4 11.35 13.25 1.28
N CYS A 5 10.98 12.19 2.02
CA CYS A 5 9.58 11.79 2.20
C CYS A 5 8.74 12.92 2.83
N LYS A 6 9.30 13.65 3.81
CA LYS A 6 8.62 14.79 4.44
C LYS A 6 8.41 15.94 3.46
N GLN A 7 9.43 16.34 2.72
CA GLN A 7 9.35 17.44 1.75
C GLN A 7 8.45 17.09 0.56
N LEU A 8 8.56 15.88 0.01
CA LEU A 8 7.71 15.41 -1.07
C LEU A 8 6.23 15.39 -0.66
N ASN A 9 5.93 14.86 0.52
CA ASN A 9 4.56 14.84 1.03
C ASN A 9 4.03 16.24 1.35
N ALA A 10 4.89 17.18 1.75
CA ALA A 10 4.49 18.58 1.88
C ALA A 10 4.12 19.19 0.51
N ALA A 11 4.94 18.95 -0.52
CA ALA A 11 4.67 19.41 -1.88
C ALA A 11 3.39 18.79 -2.45
N LEU A 12 3.14 17.50 -2.21
CA LEU A 12 1.93 16.79 -2.66
C LEU A 12 0.65 17.34 -2.01
N ARG A 13 0.71 17.74 -0.74
CA ARG A 13 -0.43 18.32 -0.01
C ARG A 13 -0.67 19.79 -0.30
N SER A 14 0.30 20.46 -0.92
CA SER A 14 0.22 21.88 -1.21
C SER A 14 -0.77 22.16 -2.35
N PRO A 15 -1.61 23.21 -2.23
CA PRO A 15 -2.41 23.66 -3.37
C PRO A 15 -1.52 24.24 -4.49
N ARG A 16 -0.30 24.67 -4.17
CA ARG A 16 0.64 25.28 -5.12
C ARG A 16 1.38 24.21 -5.92
N ARG A 17 0.78 23.80 -7.04
CA ARG A 17 1.30 22.69 -7.87
C ARG A 17 2.71 22.87 -8.41
N GLN A 18 3.21 24.11 -8.51
CA GLN A 18 4.60 24.37 -8.91
C GLN A 18 5.62 23.80 -7.92
N GLN A 19 5.24 23.58 -6.65
CA GLN A 19 6.11 22.97 -5.65
C GLN A 19 6.45 21.50 -5.95
N LEU A 20 5.68 20.84 -6.82
CA LEU A 20 5.95 19.47 -7.25
C LEU A 20 6.98 19.38 -8.39
N PHE A 21 7.26 20.48 -9.10
CA PHE A 21 8.14 20.45 -10.28
C PHE A 21 9.51 19.82 -10.01
N PRO A 22 10.20 20.12 -8.88
CA PRO A 22 11.48 19.49 -8.58
C PRO A 22 11.39 17.97 -8.40
N TYR A 23 10.22 17.45 -8.07
CA TYR A 23 9.99 16.04 -7.77
C TYR A 23 9.43 15.24 -8.94
N PHE A 24 9.14 15.84 -10.10
CA PHE A 24 8.49 15.15 -11.21
C PHE A 24 9.25 13.90 -11.69
N SER A 25 10.57 14.00 -11.86
CA SER A 25 11.39 12.85 -12.27
C SER A 25 11.36 11.74 -11.21
N TYR A 26 11.45 12.11 -9.93
CA TYR A 26 11.38 11.17 -8.82
C TYR A 26 10.00 10.51 -8.71
N LEU A 27 8.93 11.29 -8.80
CA LEU A 27 7.55 10.79 -8.78
C LEU A 27 7.28 9.86 -9.96
N LYS A 28 7.75 10.21 -11.16
CA LYS A 28 7.62 9.32 -12.32
C LYS A 28 8.30 7.99 -12.06
N LEU A 29 9.55 8.00 -11.58
CA LEU A 29 10.28 6.78 -11.23
C LEU A 29 9.57 5.96 -10.15
N LEU A 30 9.24 6.59 -9.03
CA LEU A 30 8.63 5.96 -7.86
C LEU A 30 7.27 5.37 -8.20
N LEU A 31 6.36 6.16 -8.79
CA LEU A 31 5.02 5.67 -9.15
C LEU A 31 5.12 4.57 -10.21
N THR A 32 5.99 4.70 -11.20
CA THR A 32 6.19 3.63 -12.20
C THR A 32 6.66 2.32 -11.55
N ALA A 33 7.58 2.39 -10.58
CA ALA A 33 8.03 1.21 -9.84
C ALA A 33 6.91 0.61 -8.99
N LEU A 34 6.20 1.44 -8.23
CA LEU A 34 5.07 0.99 -7.40
C LEU A 34 3.94 0.36 -8.23
N TRP A 35 3.69 0.84 -9.45
CA TRP A 35 2.70 0.25 -10.36
C TRP A 35 3.07 -1.15 -10.86
N LYS A 36 4.36 -1.52 -10.82
CA LYS A 36 4.82 -2.88 -11.16
C LYS A 36 4.63 -3.87 -10.01
N LEU A 37 4.53 -3.38 -8.78
CA LEU A 37 4.27 -4.23 -7.62
C LEU A 37 2.80 -4.68 -7.60
N PRO A 38 2.52 -5.92 -7.15
CA PRO A 38 1.15 -6.40 -7.00
C PRO A 38 0.36 -5.50 -6.04
N ASN A 39 -0.96 -5.47 -6.22
CA ASN A 39 -1.85 -4.79 -5.28
C ASN A 39 -2.06 -5.68 -4.05
N PHE A 40 -1.84 -5.11 -2.89
CA PHE A 40 -2.31 -5.64 -1.62
C PHE A 40 -3.73 -5.17 -1.36
N ASN A 41 -4.59 -6.13 -1.03
CA ASN A 41 -5.95 -5.89 -0.56
C ASN A 41 -6.06 -6.42 0.88
N GLY A 42 -6.34 -5.53 1.82
CA GLY A 42 -6.40 -5.88 3.23
C GLY A 42 -6.35 -4.65 4.14
N LEU A 43 -6.22 -4.94 5.43
CA LEU A 43 -6.16 -3.94 6.48
C LEU A 43 -4.71 -3.46 6.66
N VAL A 44 -4.52 -2.14 6.69
CA VAL A 44 -3.25 -1.50 7.01
C VAL A 44 -3.44 -0.43 8.09
N TYR A 45 -2.39 -0.16 8.83
CA TYR A 45 -2.43 0.73 9.98
C TYR A 45 -1.48 1.91 9.81
N ARG A 46 -1.89 3.08 10.31
CA ARG A 46 -1.04 4.27 10.34
C ARG A 46 -1.22 5.04 11.65
N GLY A 47 -0.11 5.35 12.31
CA GLY A 47 -0.08 6.17 13.52
C GLY A 47 0.24 7.64 13.24
N VAL A 48 -0.43 8.56 13.93
CA VAL A 48 -0.09 9.99 13.97
C VAL A 48 -0.17 10.49 15.41
N LYS A 49 0.88 11.17 15.90
CA LYS A 49 0.96 11.73 17.26
C LYS A 49 0.19 13.06 17.43
N VAL A 50 -1.03 13.11 16.90
CA VAL A 50 -1.98 14.23 17.01
C VAL A 50 -3.39 13.67 17.04
N ASP A 51 -4.29 14.27 17.81
CA ASP A 51 -5.74 13.99 17.73
C ASP A 51 -6.33 14.63 16.47
N LEU A 52 -6.79 13.78 15.55
CA LEU A 52 -7.40 14.17 14.29
C LEU A 52 -8.91 13.88 14.26
N SER A 53 -9.53 13.49 15.37
CA SER A 53 -10.95 13.10 15.44
C SER A 53 -11.87 14.12 14.73
N ALA A 54 -11.69 15.42 14.99
CA ALA A 54 -12.52 16.46 14.36
C ALA A 54 -12.43 16.51 12.83
N ALA A 55 -11.31 16.10 12.22
CA ALA A 55 -11.11 16.14 10.78
C ALA A 55 -11.78 14.98 10.02
N TYR A 56 -12.15 13.91 10.74
CA TYR A 56 -12.67 12.65 10.21
C TYR A 56 -14.05 12.30 10.78
N PRO A 57 -15.10 13.10 10.54
CA PRO A 57 -16.47 12.69 10.87
C PRO A 57 -16.91 11.51 10.00
N LYS A 58 -17.71 10.60 10.58
CA LYS A 58 -18.26 9.43 9.90
C LYS A 58 -19.03 9.82 8.62
N GLY A 59 -18.88 9.02 7.57
CA GLY A 59 -19.49 9.22 6.25
C GLY A 59 -18.77 10.25 5.36
N LYS A 60 -17.79 10.98 5.89
CA LYS A 60 -17.02 11.94 5.08
C LYS A 60 -16.15 11.20 4.06
N LYS A 61 -16.12 11.72 2.84
CA LYS A 61 -15.20 11.27 1.79
C LYS A 61 -13.99 12.20 1.72
N ILE A 62 -12.79 11.63 1.64
CA ILE A 62 -11.53 12.36 1.75
C ILE A 62 -10.50 11.85 0.75
N ILE A 63 -9.59 12.74 0.35
CA ILE A 63 -8.41 12.40 -0.45
C ILE A 63 -7.18 12.55 0.43
N TRP A 64 -6.34 11.52 0.47
CA TRP A 64 -4.98 11.67 0.98
C TRP A 64 -4.04 12.02 -0.18
N TRP A 65 -3.64 13.28 -0.25
CA TRP A 65 -2.82 13.80 -1.34
C TRP A 65 -1.38 13.29 -1.35
N GLY A 66 -0.82 12.99 -0.18
CA GLY A 66 0.56 12.47 -0.05
C GLY A 66 0.64 10.95 -0.16
N LEU A 67 1.86 10.45 -0.36
CA LEU A 67 2.18 9.05 -0.09
C LEU A 67 1.97 8.77 1.40
N SER A 68 1.32 7.65 1.71
CA SER A 68 1.06 7.26 3.08
C SER A 68 1.75 5.95 3.39
N SER A 69 2.82 6.00 4.18
CA SER A 69 3.41 4.81 4.80
C SER A 69 2.46 4.26 5.86
N CYS A 70 2.19 2.98 5.76
CA CYS A 70 1.37 2.20 6.66
C CYS A 70 2.13 0.91 6.99
N SER A 71 1.68 0.18 8.00
CA SER A 71 2.14 -1.18 8.28
C SER A 71 0.99 -2.16 8.13
N THR A 72 1.26 -3.39 7.69
CA THR A 72 0.29 -4.49 7.80
C THR A 72 0.24 -5.07 9.21
N ASP A 73 1.18 -4.72 10.07
CA ASP A 73 1.24 -5.17 11.46
C ASP A 73 0.88 -4.02 12.43
N LEU A 74 -0.15 -4.25 13.24
CA LEU A 74 -0.58 -3.31 14.26
C LEU A 74 0.44 -3.17 15.39
N ALA A 75 1.19 -4.23 15.72
CA ALA A 75 2.15 -4.23 16.81
C ALA A 75 3.29 -3.23 16.56
N VAL A 76 3.72 -3.07 15.30
CA VAL A 76 4.74 -2.08 14.88
C VAL A 76 4.36 -0.69 15.39
N LEU A 77 3.10 -0.29 15.33
CA LEU A 77 2.67 1.04 15.76
C LEU A 77 2.85 1.31 17.26
N GLN A 78 2.87 0.28 18.11
CA GLN A 78 2.99 0.44 19.56
C GLN A 78 4.37 0.97 19.98
N SER A 79 5.38 0.89 19.11
CA SER A 79 6.72 1.43 19.36
C SER A 79 6.67 2.96 19.49
N GLN A 80 7.60 3.52 20.29
CA GLN A 80 7.70 4.97 20.50
C GLN A 80 8.10 5.72 19.22
N ASP A 81 8.77 5.06 18.28
CA ASP A 81 9.17 5.66 17.00
C ASP A 81 7.97 5.90 16.08
N PHE A 82 6.88 5.14 16.25
CA PHE A 82 5.64 5.29 15.49
C PHE A 82 4.54 6.02 16.29
N LEU A 83 3.63 5.30 16.93
CA LEU A 83 2.48 5.88 17.64
C LEU A 83 2.71 5.95 19.15
N GLY A 84 3.45 4.99 19.71
CA GLY A 84 3.74 4.88 21.14
C GLY A 84 2.51 4.53 21.98
N MET A 85 2.60 4.70 23.31
CA MET A 85 1.53 4.40 24.27
C MET A 85 0.95 5.61 25.06
N SER A 86 1.50 6.81 24.90
CA SER A 86 1.03 8.03 25.57
C SER A 86 0.77 9.22 24.62
N GLY A 87 0.03 10.21 25.12
CA GLY A 87 -0.21 11.48 24.44
C GLY A 87 -1.33 11.43 23.40
N LYS A 88 -1.95 12.58 23.14
CA LYS A 88 -3.04 12.71 22.16
C LYS A 88 -2.59 12.24 20.77
N ARG A 89 -3.33 11.30 20.22
CA ARG A 89 -2.91 10.59 19.01
C ARG A 89 -4.06 9.97 18.24
N THR A 90 -3.77 9.63 17.00
CA THR A 90 -4.72 8.97 16.10
C THR A 90 -4.08 7.73 15.49
N ARG A 91 -4.79 6.60 15.56
CA ARG A 91 -4.54 5.41 14.76
C ARG A 91 -5.56 5.35 13.62
N PHE A 92 -5.09 5.14 12.41
CA PHE A 92 -5.93 4.85 11.26
C PHE A 92 -5.92 3.35 11.02
N ASP A 93 -7.11 2.76 10.95
CA ASP A 93 -7.34 1.38 10.54
C ASP A 93 -7.96 1.45 9.14
N ILE A 94 -7.23 1.01 8.10
CA ILE A 94 -7.54 1.33 6.71
C ILE A 94 -7.76 0.05 5.90
N GLU A 95 -8.99 -0.20 5.47
CA GLU A 95 -9.30 -1.22 4.47
C GLU A 95 -8.87 -0.69 3.09
N CYS A 96 -7.77 -1.21 2.52
CA CYS A 96 -7.26 -0.79 1.22
C CYS A 96 -7.36 -1.91 0.18
N PHE A 97 -7.51 -1.57 -1.10
CA PHE A 97 -7.55 -2.56 -2.20
C PHE A 97 -6.35 -2.47 -3.16
N CYS A 98 -5.54 -1.42 -3.04
CA CYS A 98 -4.37 -1.20 -3.89
C CYS A 98 -3.13 -0.71 -3.13
N GLY A 99 -2.95 -1.19 -1.90
CA GLY A 99 -1.71 -0.97 -1.16
C GLY A 99 -0.51 -1.62 -1.86
N LYS A 100 0.69 -1.09 -1.62
CA LYS A 100 1.94 -1.62 -2.20
C LYS A 100 2.86 -2.09 -1.08
N LEU A 101 3.01 -3.40 -0.95
CA LEU A 101 3.98 -3.97 -0.01
C LEU A 101 5.38 -3.66 -0.54
N ILE A 102 6.16 -2.93 0.26
CA ILE A 102 7.52 -2.51 -0.09
C ILE A 102 8.55 -3.03 0.91
N GLU A 103 8.19 -3.98 1.76
CA GLU A 103 9.08 -4.62 2.75
C GLU A 103 10.43 -5.03 2.14
N ASN A 104 10.42 -5.70 0.98
CA ASN A 104 11.64 -6.15 0.28
C ASN A 104 12.46 -5.02 -0.39
N HIS A 105 11.97 -3.79 -0.33
CA HIS A 105 12.59 -2.59 -0.92
C HIS A 105 12.79 -1.48 0.12
N SER A 106 12.35 -1.69 1.36
CA SER A 106 12.48 -0.73 2.44
C SER A 106 13.81 -0.93 3.16
N GLN A 107 14.33 0.15 3.73
CA GLN A 107 15.53 0.07 4.58
C GLN A 107 15.24 -0.66 5.90
N PHE A 108 13.97 -0.70 6.33
CA PHE A 108 13.49 -1.26 7.59
C PHE A 108 12.38 -2.27 7.31
N SER A 109 12.76 -3.50 6.94
CA SER A 109 11.79 -4.54 6.56
C SER A 109 10.88 -4.96 7.73
N GLU A 110 11.38 -4.85 8.95
CA GLU A 110 10.65 -5.13 10.20
C GLU A 110 9.41 -4.24 10.40
N GLU A 111 9.27 -3.15 9.66
CA GLU A 111 8.09 -2.29 9.71
C GLU A 111 6.88 -2.87 8.96
N HIS A 112 7.07 -3.96 8.20
CA HIS A 112 6.05 -4.56 7.33
C HIS A 112 5.35 -3.50 6.46
N GLU A 113 6.17 -2.66 5.82
CA GLU A 113 5.71 -1.42 5.21
C GLU A 113 4.80 -1.66 3.99
N CYS A 114 3.62 -1.07 4.05
CA CYS A 114 2.68 -0.95 2.96
C CYS A 114 2.48 0.52 2.60
N LEU A 115 2.74 0.87 1.34
CA LEU A 115 2.61 2.23 0.85
C LEU A 115 1.26 2.41 0.13
N LEU A 116 0.50 3.41 0.56
CA LEU A 116 -0.67 3.90 -0.18
C LEU A 116 -0.23 5.05 -1.10
N LEU A 117 -0.68 4.97 -2.35
CA LEU A 117 -0.32 5.94 -3.39
C LEU A 117 -0.90 7.34 -3.09
N PRO A 118 -0.29 8.41 -3.64
CA PRO A 118 -0.90 9.74 -3.63
C PRO A 118 -2.31 9.70 -4.20
N CYS A 119 -3.13 10.66 -3.78
CA CYS A 119 -4.51 10.78 -4.23
C CYS A 119 -5.40 9.56 -3.92
N SER A 120 -5.03 8.74 -2.93
CA SER A 120 -5.90 7.67 -2.46
C SER A 120 -7.19 8.26 -1.87
N TYR A 121 -8.34 7.69 -2.26
CA TYR A 121 -9.66 8.19 -1.90
C TYR A 121 -10.33 7.25 -0.89
N PHE A 122 -10.89 7.83 0.17
CA PHE A 122 -11.42 7.08 1.31
C PHE A 122 -12.78 7.59 1.76
N GLU A 123 -13.57 6.70 2.33
CA GLU A 123 -14.71 7.01 3.17
C GLU A 123 -14.36 6.77 4.64
N VAL A 124 -14.75 7.70 5.51
CA VAL A 124 -14.64 7.51 6.97
C VAL A 124 -15.77 6.61 7.43
N ILE A 125 -15.44 5.38 7.79
CA ILE A 125 -16.41 4.40 8.28
C ILE A 125 -16.78 4.69 9.73
N ASP A 126 -15.80 5.06 10.54
CA ASP A 126 -15.98 5.27 11.97
C ASP A 126 -14.87 6.14 12.57
N ASN A 127 -15.17 6.73 13.71
CA ASN A 127 -14.26 7.57 14.48
C ASN A 127 -14.60 7.45 15.97
N THR A 128 -13.77 6.74 16.70
CA THR A 128 -14.01 6.35 18.10
C THR A 128 -12.83 6.74 18.97
N LYS A 129 -13.10 7.25 20.16
CA LYS A 129 -12.08 7.42 21.20
C LYS A 129 -11.91 6.13 21.98
N GLU A 130 -10.67 5.73 22.19
CA GLU A 130 -10.28 4.60 23.02
C GLU A 130 -9.43 5.12 24.19
N GLY A 131 -9.94 4.93 25.41
CA GLY A 131 -9.36 5.56 26.59
C GLY A 131 -9.33 7.09 26.49
N THR A 132 -8.33 7.71 27.11
CA THR A 132 -8.25 9.18 27.23
C THR A 132 -7.60 9.84 26.00
N ASP A 133 -6.60 9.19 25.40
CA ASP A 133 -5.66 9.85 24.50
C ASP A 133 -5.63 9.29 23.07
N LEU A 134 -6.20 8.10 22.83
CA LEU A 134 -6.18 7.46 21.52
C LEU A 134 -7.51 7.68 20.80
N THR A 135 -7.43 8.17 19.57
CA THR A 135 -8.54 8.13 18.60
C THR A 135 -8.26 7.05 17.57
N ILE A 136 -9.23 6.18 17.30
CA ILE A 136 -9.21 5.25 16.17
C ILE A 136 -10.13 5.81 15.09
N VAL A 137 -9.57 6.02 13.89
CA VAL A 137 -10.32 6.37 12.69
C VAL A 137 -10.29 5.19 11.73
N ARG A 138 -11.48 4.67 11.38
CA ARG A 138 -11.61 3.58 10.41
C ARG A 138 -11.90 4.15 9.03
N LEU A 139 -11.06 3.80 8.06
CA LEU A 139 -11.17 4.23 6.68
C LEU A 139 -11.39 3.04 5.76
N ARG A 140 -12.20 3.23 4.72
CA ARG A 140 -12.28 2.32 3.59
C ARG A 140 -11.84 3.03 2.33
N GLN A 141 -10.87 2.47 1.64
CA GLN A 141 -10.48 2.95 0.33
C GLN A 141 -11.60 2.68 -0.67
N ILE A 142 -11.98 3.70 -1.43
CA ILE A 142 -13.04 3.65 -2.42
C ILE A 142 -12.52 4.19 -3.75
N GLN A 143 -13.17 3.82 -4.86
CA GLN A 143 -12.82 4.38 -6.15
C GLN A 143 -13.16 5.88 -6.20
N PRO A 144 -12.24 6.74 -6.68
CA PRO A 144 -12.55 8.14 -6.86
C PRO A 144 -13.57 8.31 -7.99
N PRO A 145 -14.41 9.37 -7.94
CA PRO A 145 -15.41 9.63 -8.98
C PRO A 145 -14.78 9.98 -10.34
N VAL A 146 -13.50 10.37 -10.35
CA VAL A 146 -12.70 10.63 -11.55
C VAL A 146 -11.30 10.04 -11.37
N PRO A 147 -10.60 9.63 -12.44
CA PRO A 147 -9.21 9.22 -12.35
C PRO A 147 -8.34 10.36 -11.79
N LEU A 148 -7.68 10.13 -10.65
CA LEU A 148 -6.83 11.13 -10.00
C LEU A 148 -5.36 11.03 -10.41
N ILE A 149 -4.92 9.83 -10.81
CA ILE A 149 -3.58 9.57 -11.36
C ILE A 149 -3.75 8.67 -12.57
N GLN A 150 -3.13 9.05 -13.68
CA GLN A 150 -3.10 8.22 -14.89
C GLN A 150 -2.12 7.05 -14.70
N PRO A 151 -2.52 5.80 -15.00
CA PRO A 151 -1.60 4.68 -14.99
C PRO A 151 -0.41 4.92 -15.93
N PRO A 152 0.83 4.56 -15.54
CA PRO A 152 2.01 4.74 -16.37
C PRO A 152 2.07 3.77 -17.57
N PHE A 153 1.23 2.71 -17.56
CA PHE A 153 1.15 1.70 -18.61
C PHE A 153 -0.31 1.48 -19.00
N THR A 154 -0.57 1.29 -20.29
CA THR A 154 -1.87 0.88 -20.80
C THR A 154 -2.13 -0.58 -20.42
N THR A 155 -3.37 -0.92 -20.06
CA THR A 155 -3.82 -2.23 -19.56
C THR A 155 -3.34 -3.44 -20.40
N SER A 156 -3.06 -3.23 -21.69
CA SER A 156 -2.49 -4.23 -22.60
C SER A 156 -1.14 -4.81 -22.14
N GLN A 157 -0.31 -4.06 -21.39
CA GLN A 157 1.00 -4.54 -20.92
C GLN A 157 0.94 -5.39 -19.65
N GLN A 158 -0.13 -5.30 -18.85
CA GLN A 158 -0.29 -6.12 -17.65
C GLN A 158 -0.69 -7.57 -17.96
N GLN A 159 -1.42 -7.80 -19.06
CA GLN A 159 -1.75 -9.14 -19.53
C GLN A 159 -0.50 -9.93 -19.96
N PHE A 160 0.50 -9.29 -20.56
CA PHE A 160 1.74 -9.96 -20.92
C PHE A 160 2.54 -10.43 -19.68
N ALA A 161 2.66 -9.60 -18.64
CA ALA A 161 3.42 -9.96 -17.44
C ALA A 161 2.78 -11.11 -16.64
N GLN A 162 1.44 -11.15 -16.54
CA GLN A 162 0.72 -12.25 -15.88
C GLN A 162 0.75 -13.54 -16.72
N ASN A 163 0.68 -13.43 -18.05
CA ASN A 163 0.77 -14.59 -18.93
C ASN A 163 2.17 -15.21 -18.91
N THR A 164 3.25 -14.41 -18.82
CA THR A 164 4.62 -14.97 -18.74
C THR A 164 4.87 -15.73 -17.43
N LEU A 165 4.32 -15.25 -16.30
CA LEU A 165 4.42 -15.95 -15.01
C LEU A 165 3.61 -17.26 -14.99
N ASN A 166 2.39 -17.25 -15.54
CA ASN A 166 1.55 -18.44 -15.63
C ASN A 166 2.14 -19.51 -16.58
N VAL A 167 2.77 -19.08 -17.68
CA VAL A 167 3.48 -20.01 -18.58
C VAL A 167 4.68 -20.62 -17.88
N ALA A 168 5.47 -19.86 -17.12
CA ALA A 168 6.61 -20.39 -16.37
C ALA A 168 6.20 -21.41 -15.29
N SER A 169 5.06 -21.21 -14.62
CA SER A 169 4.50 -22.17 -13.65
C SER A 169 3.89 -23.41 -14.30
N ALA A 170 3.36 -23.29 -15.53
CA ALA A 170 2.82 -24.43 -16.27
C ALA A 170 3.91 -25.35 -16.81
N THR A 171 5.05 -24.81 -17.25
CA THR A 171 6.17 -25.61 -17.78
C THR A 171 6.80 -26.50 -16.71
N GLN A 172 6.79 -26.09 -15.43
CA GLN A 172 7.29 -26.92 -14.32
C GLN A 172 6.35 -28.09 -13.96
N HIS A 173 5.07 -28.02 -14.30
CA HIS A 173 4.13 -29.11 -14.05
C HIS A 173 4.16 -30.21 -15.12
N VAL A 174 4.59 -29.90 -16.34
CA VAL A 174 4.64 -30.87 -17.45
C VAL A 174 5.88 -31.78 -17.35
N GLU A 175 7.00 -31.31 -16.81
CA GLU A 175 8.22 -32.12 -16.67
C GLU A 175 8.14 -33.21 -15.56
N ASN A 176 7.18 -33.11 -14.63
CA ASN A 176 7.07 -34.04 -13.49
C ASN A 176 6.08 -35.21 -13.68
N GLN A 177 5.49 -35.41 -14.87
CA GLN A 177 4.56 -36.52 -15.13
C GLN A 177 5.06 -37.54 -16.18
N GLY A 178 6.36 -37.54 -16.47
CA GLY A 178 6.93 -38.27 -17.60
C GLY A 178 7.88 -39.43 -17.29
N THR A 179 7.75 -40.17 -16.17
CA THR A 179 8.52 -41.43 -15.98
C THR A 179 7.83 -42.42 -15.03
N SER A 180 6.95 -43.26 -15.57
CA SER A 180 6.68 -44.59 -15.00
C SER A 180 6.29 -45.55 -16.12
N SER A 181 7.27 -46.27 -16.66
CA SER A 181 7.05 -47.37 -17.60
C SER A 181 7.39 -48.69 -16.90
N THR A 182 6.34 -49.46 -16.59
CA THR A 182 6.39 -50.86 -16.16
C THR A 182 6.87 -51.77 -17.29
N LEU A 183 7.92 -52.56 -17.05
CA LEU A 183 8.39 -53.65 -17.91
C LEU A 183 7.53 -54.91 -17.70
N PRO A 184 7.13 -55.63 -18.76
CA PRO A 184 6.51 -56.95 -18.63
C PRO A 184 7.58 -58.07 -18.66
N SER A 185 7.50 -59.01 -17.73
CA SER A 185 8.28 -60.26 -17.73
C SER A 185 7.54 -61.35 -18.50
N ALA A 186 8.23 -61.97 -19.47
CA ALA A 186 7.78 -63.17 -20.17
C ALA A 186 8.73 -64.36 -19.85
N LEU A 187 8.09 -65.48 -19.50
CA LEU A 187 8.48 -66.89 -19.47
C LEU A 187 9.87 -67.31 -20.00
N THR A 188 10.64 -67.98 -19.14
CA THR A 188 11.02 -69.42 -19.24
C THR A 188 11.41 -69.93 -17.86
#